data_AF-A0A7L1F5Z6-F1
#
_entry.id   AF-A0A7L1F5Z6-F1
#
_cell.length_a   1.000
_cell.length_b   1.000
_cell.length_c   1.000
_cell.angle_alpha   90.00
_cell.angle_beta   90.00
_cell.angle_gamma   90.00
#
_symmetry.space_group_name_H-M   'P 1'
#
loop_
_entity.id
_entity.type
_entity.pdbx_description
1 polymer ?
#
loop_
_entity_poly.entity_id
_entity_poly.type
_entity_poly.pdbx_seq_one_letter_code
_entity_poly.pdbx_strand_id
1 'polypeptide(L)' 'RTVTAVLGQDAVLPCRYRPQEREQVVQVTWLKRGGPGAAPAEVAVLNPQHGDHVQE' A
#
# COMPACT_ATOMS: atom_id res chain seq x y z
N ARG A 1 -14.17 2.32 3.75
CA ARG A 1 -14.45 2.39 2.30
C ARG A 1 -14.22 0.99 1.74
N THR A 2 -15.12 0.51 0.89
CA THR A 2 -15.01 -0.79 0.24
C THR A 2 -14.74 -0.55 -1.24
N VAL A 3 -13.82 -1.31 -1.83
CA VAL A 3 -13.55 -1.33 -3.27
C VAL A 3 -13.92 -2.72 -3.77
N THR A 4 -14.68 -2.78 -4.85
CA THR A 4 -15.00 -4.03 -5.54
C THR A 4 -14.29 -3.99 -6.89
N ALA A 5 -13.64 -5.09 -7.26
CA ALA A 5 -12.87 -5.21 -8.48
C ALA A 5 -13.38 -6.37 -9.33
N VAL A 6 -13.11 -6.31 -10.62
CA VAL A 6 -13.38 -7.41 -11.56
C VAL A 6 -12.17 -8.33 -11.58
N LEU A 7 -12.42 -9.65 -11.53
CA LEU A 7 -11.34 -10.63 -11.59
C LEU A 7 -10.53 -10.46 -12.90
N GLY A 8 -9.20 -10.39 -12.76
CA GLY A 8 -8.29 -10.19 -13.88
C GLY A 8 -8.09 -8.74 -14.32
N GLN A 9 -8.67 -7.77 -13.61
CA GLN A 9 -8.42 -6.34 -13.84
C GLN A 9 -7.79 -5.68 -12.61
N ASP A 10 -6.98 -4.66 -12.87
CA ASP A 10 -6.38 -3.84 -11.81
C ASP A 10 -7.46 -3.08 -11.03
N ALA A 11 -7.22 -2.92 -9.74
CA ALA A 11 -8.07 -2.16 -8.83
C ALA A 11 -7.34 -0.93 -8.30
N VAL A 12 -8.01 0.22 -8.31
CA VAL A 12 -7.49 1.44 -7.70
C VAL A 12 -7.99 1.54 -6.27
N LEU A 13 -7.06 1.53 -5.30
CA LEU A 13 -7.37 1.71 -3.88
C LEU A 13 -7.16 3.19 -3.50
N PRO A 14 -8.24 4.00 -3.36
CA PRO A 14 -8.08 5.41 -3.03
C PRO A 14 -7.59 5.57 -1.59
N CYS A 15 -6.35 6.05 -1.42
CA CYS A 15 -5.75 6.37 -0.14
C CYS A 15 -5.52 7.88 0.02
N ARG A 16 -5.52 8.36 1.26
CA ARG A 16 -5.09 9.71 1.61
C ARG A 16 -4.40 9.65 2.96
N TYR A 17 -3.20 10.21 3.01
CA TYR A 17 -2.47 10.43 4.25
C TYR A 17 -2.39 11.95 4.51
N ARG A 18 -2.52 12.35 5.78
CA ARG A 18 -2.41 13.75 6.21
C ARG A 18 -1.24 13.85 7.19
N PRO A 19 -0.06 14.34 6.77
CA PRO A 19 1.07 14.53 7.67
C PRO A 19 0.76 15.62 8.69
N GLN A 20 1.38 15.52 9.87
CA GLN A 20 1.42 16.60 10.85
C GLN A 20 2.42 17.69 10.43
N GLU A 21 2.37 18.86 11.07
CA GLU A 21 3.37 19.90 10.83
C GLU A 21 4.78 19.35 11.06
N ARG A 22 5.66 19.51 10.05
CA ARG A 22 7.07 19.05 10.03
C ARG A 22 7.26 17.54 9.88
N GLU A 23 6.20 16.75 9.69
CA GLU A 23 6.32 15.33 9.40
C GLU A 23 6.74 15.12 7.93
N GLN A 24 7.84 14.40 7.72
CA GLN A 24 8.30 13.98 6.40
C GLN A 24 8.02 12.50 6.18
N VAL A 25 7.21 12.18 5.18
CA VAL A 25 6.97 10.80 4.75
C VAL A 25 8.05 10.42 3.74
N VAL A 26 8.91 9.49 4.12
CA VAL A 26 10.00 8.98 3.27
C VAL A 26 9.65 7.65 2.61
N GLN A 27 8.62 6.95 3.10
CA GLN A 27 8.22 5.66 2.54
C GLN A 27 6.75 5.39 2.81
N VAL A 28 6.08 4.80 1.81
CA VAL A 28 4.74 4.24 1.97
C VAL A 28 4.79 2.77 1.60
N THR A 29 4.35 1.90 2.50
CA THR A 29 4.29 0.46 2.26
C THR A 29 2.83 -0.02 2.28
N TRP A 30 2.43 -0.72 1.22
CA TRP A 30 1.16 -1.43 1.15
C TRP A 30 1.33 -2.86 1.65
N LEU A 31 0.52 -3.23 2.65
CA LEU A 31 0.51 -4.56 3.23
C LEU A 31 -0.81 -5.26 2.93
N LYS A 32 -0.75 -6.49 2.42
CA LYS A 32 -1.87 -7.43 2.41
C LYS A 32 -2.02 -8.01 3.80
N ARG A 33 -3.16 -7.74 4.45
CA ARG A 33 -3.48 -8.38 5.73
C ARG A 33 -3.58 -9.89 5.52
N GLY A 34 -2.87 -10.66 6.35
CA GLY A 34 -3.03 -12.10 6.41
C GLY A 34 -4.42 -12.50 6.90
N GLY A 35 -4.80 -13.75 6.63
CA GLY A 35 -5.93 -14.39 7.33
C GLY A 35 -5.63 -14.63 8.82
N PRO A 36 -6.57 -15.23 9.57
CA PRO A 36 -6.35 -15.57 10.97
C PRO A 36 -5.05 -16.37 11.15
N GLY A 37 -4.13 -15.87 11.99
CA GLY A 37 -2.84 -16.50 12.26
C GLY A 37 -1.73 -16.27 11.23
N ALA A 38 -1.99 -15.56 10.12
CA ALA A 38 -0.98 -15.22 9.14
C ALA A 38 -0.43 -13.80 9.35
N ALA A 39 0.89 -13.65 9.18
CA ALA A 39 1.53 -12.33 9.18
C ALA A 39 1.09 -11.50 7.95
N PRO A 40 1.04 -10.16 8.06
CA PRO A 40 0.88 -9.29 6.91
C PRO A 40 2.01 -9.50 5.90
N ALA A 41 1.70 -9.43 4.61
CA ALA A 41 2.67 -9.51 3.52
C ALA A 41 2.83 -8.16 2.83
N GLU A 42 4.06 -7.77 2.50
CA GLU A 42 4.33 -6.57 1.71
C GLU A 42 3.93 -6.78 0.25
N VAL A 43 3.30 -5.77 -0.34
CA VAL A 43 2.82 -5.80 -1.74
C VAL A 43 3.48 -4.73 -2.58
N ALA A 44 3.63 -3.52 -2.02
CA ALA A 44 4.29 -2.42 -2.73
C ALA A 44 4.96 -1.46 -1.76
N VAL A 45 6.09 -0.91 -2.17
CA VAL A 45 6.84 0.13 -1.47
C VAL A 45 7.03 1.32 -2.41
N LEU A 46 6.59 2.49 -1.98
CA LEU A 46 6.85 3.77 -2.63
C LEU A 46 7.93 4.50 -1.83
N ASN A 47 9.10 4.67 -2.41
CA ASN A 47 10.21 5.39 -1.78
C ASN A 47 10.79 6.42 -2.76
N PRO A 48 10.82 7.72 -2.43
CA PRO A 48 11.26 8.77 -3.35
C PRO A 48 12.72 8.66 -3.78
N GLN A 49 13.57 7.96 -3.01
CA GLN A 49 14.99 7.75 -3.35
C GLN A 49 15.22 6.49 -4.19
N HIS A 50 14.35 5.48 -4.06
CA HIS A 50 14.54 4.15 -4.66
C HIS A 50 13.51 3.80 -5.75
N GLY A 51 12.48 4.64 -5.93
CA GLY A 51 11.38 4.43 -6.85
C GLY A 51 10.30 3.50 -6.30
N ASP A 52 9.47 2.99 -7.21
CA ASP A 52 8.35 2.11 -6.92
C ASP A 52 8.80 0.65 -7.01
N HIS A 53 8.52 -0.14 -5.97
CA HIS A 53 8.74 -1.59 -5.97
C HIS A 53 7.44 -2.31 -5.66
N VAL A 54 7.07 -3.29 -6.49
CA VAL A 54 5.87 -4.13 -6.32
C VAL A 54 6.32 -5.60 -6.32
N GLN A 55 5.93 -6.37 -5.30
CA GLN A 55 6.18 -7.81 -5.28
C GLN A 55 5.14 -8.52 -6.16
N GLU A 56 5.61 -9.44 -7.04
CA GLU A 56 4.75 -10.29 -7.89
C GLU A 56 3.90 -11.29 -7.07
#